data_AF-A0A350P3F7-F1
#
_entry.id   AF-A0A350P3F7-F1
#
_cell.length_a   1.000
_cell.length_b   1.000
_cell.length_c   1.000
_cell.angle_alpha   90.00
_cell.angle_beta   90.00
_cell.angle_gamma   90.00
#
_symmetry.space_group_name_H-M   'P 1'
#
loop_
_entity.id
_entity.type
_entity.pdbx_description
1 polymer ?
#
loop_
_entity_poly.entity_id
_entity_poly.type
_entity_poly.pdbx_seq_one_letter_code
_entity_poly.pdbx_strand_id
1 'polypeptide(L)'
;MANILKRSNSASHSLEKLNFRLLRMRDGGLEGQEPEAQGFTRDLYRCAHGHQVRDSEHHWCEACVRKITSNVCGLDINYLDISYRTSAVVNLLLSLPVHLGPDACWPMPSATDRNKRLILPGAEWKKTTRAQKYSCRKAIYTLFWGDIGKARVTRNTPPHGNCTDPDCCNPLHMVSLFNTQPTPRDFAYLDLEVSYNKLAKFQQFFHANVPLENFWETLAKPRIRDPKMDADVLMERTYCTHAEARKTIEVQSESTPEAEVSE
;
A
#
# COMPACT_ATOMS: atom_id res chain seq x y z
N MET A 1 -29.32 -2.94 13.31
CA MET A 1 -28.87 -1.52 13.18
C MET A 1 -27.98 -1.05 14.34
N ALA A 2 -28.17 -1.48 15.59
CA ALA A 2 -27.38 -1.03 16.75
C ALA A 2 -25.86 -1.38 16.74
N ASN A 3 -25.42 -2.43 16.03
CA ASN A 3 -24.00 -2.83 15.98
C ASN A 3 -23.15 -2.02 14.98
N ILE A 4 -23.75 -1.34 14.00
CA ILE A 4 -23.02 -0.48 13.05
C ILE A 4 -22.56 0.81 13.77
N LEU A 5 -23.43 1.38 14.62
CA LEU A 5 -23.15 2.55 15.45
C LEU A 5 -22.09 2.31 16.55
N LYS A 6 -21.95 1.07 17.05
CA LYS A 6 -20.91 0.75 18.05
C LYS A 6 -19.49 0.73 17.43
N ARG A 7 -19.36 0.45 16.13
CA ARG A 7 -18.07 0.36 15.44
C ARG A 7 -17.58 1.70 14.91
N SER A 8 -18.50 2.60 14.51
CA SER A 8 -18.12 3.99 14.25
C SER A 8 -17.43 4.56 15.49
N ASN A 9 -17.96 4.31 16.68
CA ASN A 9 -17.38 4.79 17.95
C ASN A 9 -16.06 4.10 18.35
N SER A 10 -15.89 2.79 18.08
CA SER A 10 -14.65 2.07 18.44
C SER A 10 -13.50 2.33 17.47
N ALA A 11 -13.78 2.44 16.17
CA ALA A 11 -12.78 2.76 15.16
C ALA A 11 -12.41 4.25 15.22
N SER A 12 -13.39 5.14 15.42
CA SER A 12 -13.11 6.57 15.66
C SER A 12 -12.23 6.75 16.89
N HIS A 13 -12.55 6.10 18.00
CA HIS A 13 -11.76 6.19 19.22
C HIS A 13 -10.34 5.60 19.08
N SER A 14 -10.17 4.58 18.22
CA SER A 14 -8.85 4.00 17.94
C SER A 14 -8.02 4.90 17.01
N LEU A 15 -8.66 5.57 16.04
CA LEU A 15 -8.03 6.56 15.15
C LEU A 15 -7.68 7.85 15.91
N GLU A 16 -8.54 8.31 16.82
CA GLU A 16 -8.29 9.43 17.74
C GLU A 16 -7.08 9.16 18.63
N LYS A 17 -7.00 7.95 19.22
CA LYS A 17 -5.82 7.54 20.02
C LYS A 17 -4.52 7.50 19.25
N LEU A 18 -4.58 7.32 17.93
CA LEU A 18 -3.42 7.32 17.04
C LEU A 18 -3.13 8.70 16.44
N ASN A 19 -3.88 9.72 16.87
CA ASN A 19 -3.86 11.05 16.27
C ASN A 19 -3.90 10.97 14.74
N PHE A 20 -4.79 10.11 14.21
CA PHE A 20 -4.84 9.82 12.79
C PHE A 20 -5.12 11.10 12.00
N ARG A 21 -4.21 11.39 11.08
CA ARG A 21 -4.27 12.54 10.18
C ARG A 21 -3.65 12.13 8.87
N LEU A 22 -4.12 12.70 7.77
CA LEU A 22 -3.45 12.57 6.49
C LEU A 22 -2.63 13.84 6.24
N LEU A 23 -1.52 13.72 5.52
CA LEU A 23 -0.71 14.88 5.18
C LEU A 23 -1.57 15.83 4.33
N ARG A 24 -1.75 17.07 4.78
CA ARG A 24 -2.52 18.06 4.02
C ARG A 24 -1.61 18.65 2.96
N MET A 25 -2.01 18.46 1.70
CA MET A 25 -1.47 19.21 0.57
C MET A 25 -2.20 20.56 0.54
N ARG A 26 -1.50 21.65 0.22
CA ARG A 26 -2.16 22.95 -0.03
C ARG A 26 -2.73 22.93 -1.45
N ASP A 27 -3.83 23.65 -1.67
CA ASP A 27 -4.43 23.83 -2.99
C ASP A 27 -3.37 24.41 -3.95
N GLY A 28 -2.89 23.62 -4.91
CA GLY A 28 -1.94 24.05 -5.94
C GLY A 28 -0.54 23.43 -5.94
N GLY A 29 -0.19 22.52 -5.01
CA GLY A 29 1.05 21.73 -5.12
C GLY A 29 1.85 21.55 -3.83
N LEU A 30 3.06 20.97 -3.98
CA LEU A 30 3.98 20.54 -2.92
C LEU A 30 4.54 21.67 -2.01
N GLU A 31 4.13 22.93 -2.20
CA GLU A 31 4.46 24.07 -1.32
C GLU A 31 3.56 24.14 -0.06
N GLY A 32 3.06 22.99 0.39
CA GLY A 32 2.42 22.84 1.70
C GLY A 32 3.47 22.68 2.79
N GLN A 33 3.12 23.08 4.03
CA GLN A 33 3.97 22.94 5.22
C GLN A 33 4.76 21.62 5.22
N GLU A 34 6.07 21.71 5.50
CA GLU A 34 6.96 20.56 5.62
C GLU A 34 6.27 19.44 6.44
N PRO A 35 6.32 18.17 5.99
CA PRO A 35 5.68 17.04 6.67
C PRO A 35 5.96 17.02 8.18
N GLU A 36 7.14 17.45 8.58
CA GLU A 36 7.61 17.62 9.96
C GLU A 36 6.68 18.51 10.80
N ALA A 37 6.21 19.63 10.25
CA ALA A 37 5.26 20.53 10.91
C ALA A 37 3.87 19.88 11.12
N GLN A 38 3.55 18.87 10.31
CA GLN A 38 2.31 18.09 10.41
C GLN A 38 2.52 16.78 11.20
N GLY A 39 3.69 16.60 11.83
CA GLY A 39 4.04 15.43 12.63
C GLY A 39 4.43 14.18 11.81
N PHE A 40 4.88 14.37 10.57
CA PHE A 40 5.45 13.33 9.74
C PHE A 40 6.97 13.46 9.65
N THR A 41 7.66 12.48 9.09
CA THR A 41 9.10 12.50 8.88
C THR A 41 9.47 11.74 7.61
N ARG A 42 10.54 12.19 6.94
CA ARG A 42 11.18 11.51 5.81
C ARG A 42 12.42 10.70 6.20
N ASP A 43 12.87 10.80 7.45
CA ASP A 43 14.21 10.36 7.85
C ASP A 43 14.32 8.87 8.20
N LEU A 44 13.20 8.17 8.36
CA LEU A 44 13.15 6.79 8.82
C LEU A 44 13.63 5.79 7.75
N TYR A 45 12.72 5.20 6.98
CA TYR A 45 13.01 4.17 5.97
C TYR A 45 11.87 4.19 4.93
N ARG A 46 12.14 3.68 3.72
CA ARG A 46 11.08 3.52 2.71
C ARG A 46 10.20 2.32 3.07
N CYS A 47 8.92 2.39 2.77
CA CYS A 47 8.03 1.24 2.91
C CYS A 47 8.24 0.25 1.76
N ALA A 48 7.56 -0.90 1.81
CA ALA A 48 7.62 -1.91 0.76
C ALA A 48 7.22 -1.39 -0.63
N HIS A 49 6.47 -0.29 -0.71
CA HIS A 49 6.04 0.35 -1.95
C HIS A 49 6.91 1.56 -2.35
N GLY A 50 8.04 1.79 -1.67
CA GLY A 50 9.00 2.86 -2.01
C GLY A 50 8.69 4.24 -1.41
N HIS A 51 7.55 4.42 -0.76
CA HIS A 51 7.16 5.69 -0.13
C HIS A 51 8.02 6.01 1.10
N GLN A 52 8.31 7.30 1.32
CA GLN A 52 9.23 7.77 2.37
C GLN A 52 8.54 8.51 3.53
N VAL A 53 7.39 9.16 3.29
CA VAL A 53 6.69 9.95 4.31
C VAL A 53 5.97 9.03 5.30
N ARG A 54 6.28 9.21 6.59
CA ARG A 54 5.73 8.40 7.68
C ARG A 54 5.31 9.26 8.86
N ASP A 55 4.33 8.80 9.61
CA ASP A 55 3.98 9.41 10.89
C ASP A 55 5.14 9.27 11.89
N SER A 56 5.48 10.37 12.56
CA SER A 56 6.68 10.43 13.42
C SER A 56 6.57 9.62 14.70
N GLU A 57 5.36 9.29 15.17
CA GLU A 57 5.15 8.59 16.45
C GLU A 57 4.87 7.09 16.26
N HIS A 58 4.00 6.77 15.31
CA HIS A 58 3.49 5.43 15.05
C HIS A 58 4.10 4.80 13.80
N HIS A 59 4.86 5.56 13.01
CA HIS A 59 5.70 5.10 11.90
C HIS A 59 4.95 4.44 10.74
N TRP A 60 3.62 4.58 10.67
CA TRP A 60 2.86 4.13 9.51
C TRP A 60 3.17 5.04 8.31
N CYS A 61 3.10 4.47 7.11
CA CYS A 61 3.38 5.20 5.88
C CYS A 61 2.12 5.93 5.40
N GLU A 62 2.27 7.21 5.09
CA GLU A 62 1.16 8.09 4.72
C GLU A 62 0.42 7.61 3.46
N ALA A 63 1.15 7.43 2.36
CA ALA A 63 0.59 6.94 1.11
C ALA A 63 0.01 5.51 1.24
N CYS A 64 0.63 4.65 2.06
CA CYS A 64 0.07 3.32 2.34
C CYS A 64 -1.27 3.42 3.06
N VAL A 65 -1.40 4.31 4.05
CA VAL A 65 -2.67 4.48 4.76
C VAL A 65 -3.73 5.06 3.83
N ARG A 66 -3.41 5.99 2.93
CA ARG A 66 -4.34 6.43 1.86
C ARG A 66 -4.80 5.27 0.98
N LYS A 67 -3.89 4.37 0.61
CA LYS A 67 -4.21 3.19 -0.22
C LYS A 67 -5.22 2.29 0.52
N ILE A 68 -4.98 2.06 1.82
CA ILE A 68 -5.85 1.25 2.67
C ILE A 68 -7.23 1.90 2.85
N THR A 69 -7.30 3.19 3.16
CA THR A 69 -8.57 3.91 3.36
C THR A 69 -9.37 4.03 2.06
N SER A 70 -8.69 4.03 0.91
CA SER A 70 -9.30 3.93 -0.43
C SER A 70 -9.74 2.50 -0.80
N ASN A 71 -9.55 1.54 0.11
CA ASN A 71 -9.91 0.14 -0.03
C ASN A 71 -9.20 -0.59 -1.18
N VAL A 72 -7.94 -0.22 -1.44
CA VAL A 72 -7.10 -0.84 -2.47
C VAL A 72 -6.20 -1.90 -1.83
N CYS A 73 -6.47 -3.17 -2.13
CA CYS A 73 -5.61 -4.29 -1.76
C CYS A 73 -5.00 -4.87 -3.03
N GLY A 74 -3.68 -5.02 -3.08
CA GLY A 74 -3.01 -5.55 -4.25
C GLY A 74 -1.50 -5.51 -4.12
N LEU A 75 -0.84 -6.39 -4.87
CA LEU A 75 0.62 -6.53 -4.88
C LEU A 75 1.11 -6.85 -6.28
N ASP A 76 2.17 -6.17 -6.69
CA ASP A 76 3.01 -6.59 -7.81
C ASP A 76 4.44 -6.72 -7.26
N ILE A 77 4.98 -7.95 -7.27
CA ILE A 77 6.28 -8.26 -6.67
C ILE A 77 7.43 -7.47 -7.30
N ASN A 78 7.25 -7.04 -8.56
CA ASN A 78 8.27 -6.34 -9.34
C ASN A 78 8.42 -4.86 -8.95
N TYR A 79 7.46 -4.32 -8.22
CA TYR A 79 7.41 -2.92 -7.78
C TYR A 79 7.62 -2.78 -6.27
N LEU A 80 8.16 -3.82 -5.62
CA LEU A 80 8.62 -3.73 -4.23
C LEU A 80 9.90 -2.91 -4.14
N ASP A 81 10.05 -2.11 -3.09
CA ASP A 81 11.33 -1.47 -2.75
C ASP A 81 12.42 -2.53 -2.60
N ILE A 82 13.64 -2.20 -3.06
CA ILE A 82 14.78 -3.14 -3.07
C ILE A 82 15.07 -3.71 -1.69
N SER A 83 14.85 -2.94 -0.63
CA SER A 83 15.08 -3.35 0.76
C SER A 83 14.12 -4.46 1.22
N TYR A 84 13.00 -4.64 0.52
CA TYR A 84 12.00 -5.66 0.81
C TYR A 84 12.11 -6.88 -0.11
N ARG A 85 12.95 -6.85 -1.16
CA ARG A 85 13.20 -7.98 -2.07
C ARG A 85 14.18 -9.01 -1.52
N THR A 86 14.10 -9.28 -0.22
CA THR A 86 14.91 -10.32 0.40
C THR A 86 14.39 -11.70 -0.01
N SER A 87 15.27 -12.70 -0.08
CA SER A 87 14.85 -14.08 -0.40
C SER A 87 13.76 -14.59 0.55
N ALA A 88 13.76 -14.17 1.82
CA ALA A 88 12.72 -14.56 2.78
C ALA A 88 11.34 -13.99 2.42
N VAL A 89 11.28 -12.75 1.94
CA VAL A 89 10.02 -12.12 1.50
C VAL A 89 9.56 -12.72 0.16
N VAL A 90 10.47 -12.86 -0.80
CA VAL A 90 10.15 -13.44 -2.11
C VAL A 90 9.65 -14.88 -1.94
N ASN A 91 10.34 -15.71 -1.15
CA ASN A 91 9.92 -17.09 -0.88
C ASN A 91 8.57 -17.14 -0.17
N LEU A 92 8.30 -16.23 0.78
CA LEU A 92 6.97 -16.13 1.39
C LEU A 92 5.91 -15.87 0.33
N LEU A 93 6.11 -14.85 -0.51
CA LEU A 93 5.14 -14.46 -1.53
C LEU A 93 4.87 -15.56 -2.56
N LEU A 94 5.92 -16.22 -3.04
CA LEU A 94 5.80 -17.33 -4.00
C LEU A 94 5.14 -18.58 -3.40
N SER A 95 5.16 -18.73 -2.07
CA SER A 95 4.51 -19.83 -1.37
C SER A 95 3.03 -19.61 -1.06
N LEU A 96 2.48 -18.42 -1.34
CA LEU A 96 1.08 -18.10 -1.06
C LEU A 96 0.15 -18.91 -1.98
N PRO A 97 -0.92 -19.54 -1.45
CA PRO A 97 -1.82 -20.38 -2.23
C PRO A 97 -2.87 -19.54 -2.98
N VAL A 98 -2.41 -18.64 -3.85
CA VAL A 98 -3.26 -17.69 -4.60
C VAL A 98 -4.31 -18.36 -5.48
N HIS A 99 -4.05 -19.61 -5.91
CA HIS A 99 -4.96 -20.43 -6.70
C HIS A 99 -6.28 -20.76 -5.99
N LEU A 100 -6.35 -20.63 -4.66
CA LEU A 100 -7.59 -20.85 -3.90
C LEU A 100 -8.61 -19.72 -4.10
N GLY A 101 -8.21 -18.60 -4.70
CA GLY A 101 -9.08 -17.46 -4.98
C GLY A 101 -9.29 -16.52 -3.78
N PRO A 102 -9.94 -15.37 -4.02
CA PRO A 102 -10.03 -14.27 -3.06
C PRO A 102 -10.97 -14.54 -1.88
N ASP A 103 -12.01 -15.36 -2.06
CA ASP A 103 -13.00 -15.66 -1.02
C ASP A 103 -12.58 -16.79 -0.07
N ALA A 104 -11.52 -17.53 -0.42
CA ALA A 104 -11.05 -18.68 0.35
C ALA A 104 -10.05 -18.27 1.45
N CYS A 105 -10.06 -19.01 2.56
CA CYS A 105 -8.98 -18.92 3.54
C CYS A 105 -7.69 -19.51 2.95
N TRP A 106 -6.61 -18.74 2.96
CA TRP A 106 -5.31 -19.21 2.51
C TRP A 106 -4.55 -19.79 3.71
N PRO A 107 -4.28 -21.10 3.79
CA PRO A 107 -3.50 -21.64 4.89
C PRO A 107 -2.11 -21.00 4.92
N MET A 108 -1.57 -20.75 6.12
CA MET A 108 -0.19 -20.30 6.24
C MET A 108 0.74 -21.34 5.59
N PRO A 109 1.65 -20.96 4.68
CA PRO A 109 2.50 -21.92 4.00
C PRO A 109 3.34 -22.70 5.01
N SER A 110 3.37 -24.03 4.91
CA SER A 110 4.05 -24.93 5.85
C SER A 110 5.56 -24.67 5.96
N ALA A 111 6.18 -24.17 4.88
CA ALA A 111 7.57 -23.72 4.84
C ALA A 111 7.83 -22.48 5.72
N THR A 112 6.77 -21.84 6.21
CA THR A 112 6.82 -20.67 7.09
C THR A 112 6.33 -21.09 8.46
N ASP A 113 7.25 -21.32 9.40
CA ASP A 113 6.86 -21.47 10.80
C ASP A 113 6.06 -20.22 11.22
N ARG A 114 4.83 -20.41 11.70
CA ARG A 114 3.92 -19.34 12.15
C ARG A 114 4.54 -18.42 13.20
N ASN A 115 5.51 -18.95 13.96
CA ASN A 115 6.26 -18.23 14.99
C ASN A 115 7.50 -17.54 14.41
N LYS A 116 7.96 -17.97 13.23
CA LYS A 116 9.06 -17.32 12.52
C LYS A 116 8.69 -15.88 12.24
N ARG A 117 9.58 -15.00 12.66
CA ARG A 117 9.46 -13.58 12.39
C ARG A 117 10.26 -13.24 11.15
N LEU A 118 9.62 -12.56 10.21
CA LEU A 118 10.29 -11.98 9.07
C LEU A 118 10.98 -10.71 9.50
N ILE A 119 12.19 -10.53 9.01
CA ILE A 119 12.98 -9.34 9.27
C ILE A 119 12.71 -8.37 8.12
N LEU A 120 12.04 -7.26 8.41
CA LEU A 120 11.74 -6.22 7.43
C LEU A 120 12.36 -4.88 7.87
N PRO A 121 12.63 -3.97 6.91
CA PRO A 121 12.97 -2.59 7.24
C PRO A 121 11.96 -1.97 8.20
N GLY A 122 12.47 -1.20 9.16
CA GLY A 122 11.74 -0.65 10.30
C GLY A 122 12.34 0.67 10.77
N ALA A 123 11.73 1.33 11.75
CA ALA A 123 12.15 2.69 12.18
C ALA A 123 13.59 2.76 12.70
N GLU A 124 14.10 1.64 13.21
CA GLU A 124 15.47 1.52 13.69
C GLU A 124 16.48 1.18 12.58
N TRP A 125 16.03 0.87 11.36
CA TRP A 125 16.87 0.34 10.27
C TRP A 125 18.09 1.20 9.94
N LYS A 126 17.97 2.53 10.02
CA LYS A 126 19.10 3.45 9.78
C LYS A 126 19.95 3.72 11.03
N LYS A 127 19.41 3.50 12.23
CA LYS A 127 20.04 3.89 13.51
C LYS A 127 20.71 2.72 14.21
N THR A 128 20.25 1.50 13.97
CA THR A 128 20.76 0.29 14.60
C THR A 128 20.78 -0.85 13.58
N THR A 129 21.59 -1.87 13.84
CA THR A 129 21.53 -3.15 13.12
C THR A 129 20.27 -3.97 13.45
N ARG A 130 19.35 -3.43 14.27
CA ARG A 130 18.12 -4.12 14.68
C ARG A 130 17.02 -3.88 13.67
N ALA A 131 16.92 -4.82 12.75
CA ALA A 131 15.80 -4.88 11.84
C ALA A 131 14.52 -5.36 12.57
N GLN A 132 13.37 -4.88 12.11
CA GLN A 132 12.10 -5.08 12.81
C GLN A 132 11.53 -6.47 12.49
N LYS A 133 11.05 -7.15 13.53
CA LYS A 133 10.53 -8.51 13.44
C LYS A 133 9.02 -8.49 13.24
N TYR A 134 8.57 -8.89 12.06
CA TYR A 134 7.16 -8.97 11.68
C TYR A 134 6.66 -10.41 11.80
N SER A 135 5.41 -10.59 12.25
CA SER A 135 4.72 -11.86 12.02
C SER A 135 4.42 -12.03 10.53
N CYS A 136 4.27 -13.27 10.05
CA CYS A 136 3.92 -13.50 8.65
C CYS A 136 2.66 -12.76 8.22
N ARG A 137 1.60 -12.78 9.04
CA ARG A 137 0.37 -12.01 8.77
C ARG A 137 0.63 -10.51 8.65
N LYS A 138 1.45 -9.93 9.53
CA LYS A 138 1.78 -8.51 9.45
C LYS A 138 2.62 -8.20 8.21
N ALA A 139 3.58 -9.06 7.86
CA ALA A 139 4.39 -8.92 6.64
C ALA A 139 3.51 -8.98 5.38
N ILE A 140 2.66 -10.00 5.25
CA ILE A 140 1.72 -10.16 4.14
C ILE A 140 0.80 -8.94 4.03
N TYR A 141 0.19 -8.53 5.15
CA TYR A 141 -0.64 -7.33 5.16
C TYR A 141 0.16 -6.10 4.71
N THR A 142 1.37 -5.90 5.23
CA THR A 142 2.23 -4.77 4.86
C THR A 142 2.57 -4.75 3.37
N LEU A 143 2.74 -5.92 2.75
CA LEU A 143 3.06 -6.04 1.32
C LEU A 143 1.84 -5.81 0.42
N PHE A 144 0.65 -6.26 0.81
CA PHE A 144 -0.56 -6.17 -0.03
C PHE A 144 -1.39 -4.90 0.19
N TRP A 145 -1.56 -4.52 1.46
CA TRP A 145 -2.36 -3.37 1.86
C TRP A 145 -1.50 -2.12 2.01
N GLY A 146 -0.34 -2.28 2.64
CA GLY A 146 0.60 -1.19 2.90
C GLY A 146 1.06 -1.14 4.36
N ASP A 147 2.07 -0.30 4.62
CA ASP A 147 2.75 -0.25 5.91
C ASP A 147 2.00 0.56 6.97
N ILE A 148 1.50 -0.15 7.98
CA ILE A 148 0.72 0.38 9.11
C ILE A 148 1.58 0.67 10.36
N GLY A 149 2.91 0.63 10.24
CA GLY A 149 3.82 1.00 11.32
C GLY A 149 3.64 0.13 12.56
N LYS A 150 3.43 0.75 13.73
CA LYS A 150 3.24 0.04 15.01
C LYS A 150 1.87 -0.65 15.15
N ALA A 151 0.90 -0.35 14.29
CA ALA A 151 -0.44 -0.91 14.38
C ALA A 151 -0.46 -2.45 14.23
N ARG A 152 -1.53 -3.06 14.73
CA ARG A 152 -1.75 -4.51 14.70
C ARG A 152 -2.64 -4.90 13.52
N VAL A 153 -2.32 -6.04 12.93
CA VAL A 153 -3.17 -6.73 11.95
C VAL A 153 -4.01 -7.78 12.68
N THR A 154 -5.28 -7.81 12.35
CA THR A 154 -6.28 -8.77 12.85
C THR A 154 -6.97 -9.46 11.67
N ARG A 155 -7.57 -10.62 11.91
CA ARG A 155 -8.38 -11.30 10.88
C ARG A 155 -9.77 -10.64 10.79
N ASN A 156 -10.35 -10.64 9.60
CA ASN A 156 -11.72 -10.21 9.37
C ASN A 156 -12.69 -11.38 9.64
N THR A 157 -12.96 -11.67 10.91
CA THR A 157 -13.83 -12.78 11.34
C THR A 157 -15.31 -12.40 11.35
N PRO A 158 -16.23 -13.38 11.33
CA PRO A 158 -17.65 -13.15 11.57
C PRO A 158 -17.91 -12.34 12.87
N PRO A 159 -18.98 -11.52 12.90
CA PRO A 159 -20.01 -11.35 11.88
C PRO A 159 -19.64 -10.37 10.75
N HIS A 160 -18.41 -9.84 10.76
CA HIS A 160 -18.00 -8.72 9.90
C HIS A 160 -17.12 -9.11 8.71
N GLY A 161 -16.70 -10.37 8.67
CA GLY A 161 -16.02 -10.98 7.53
C GLY A 161 -16.37 -12.47 7.45
N ASN A 162 -15.75 -13.12 6.48
CA ASN A 162 -15.95 -14.53 6.13
C ASN A 162 -14.81 -15.45 6.61
N CYS A 163 -13.79 -14.90 7.30
CA CYS A 163 -12.63 -15.69 7.71
C CYS A 163 -12.93 -16.53 8.96
N THR A 164 -12.99 -17.85 8.80
CA THR A 164 -13.19 -18.81 9.90
C THR A 164 -11.89 -19.48 10.37
N ASP A 165 -10.90 -19.58 9.48
CA ASP A 165 -9.65 -20.26 9.76
C ASP A 165 -8.70 -19.39 10.61
N PRO A 166 -8.24 -19.89 11.77
CA PRO A 166 -7.28 -19.15 12.56
C PRO A 166 -5.94 -18.91 11.85
N ASP A 167 -5.53 -19.80 10.97
CA ASP A 167 -4.25 -19.78 10.26
C ASP A 167 -4.33 -19.15 8.87
N CYS A 168 -5.47 -18.55 8.53
CA CYS A 168 -5.65 -17.78 7.32
C CYS A 168 -4.59 -16.67 7.19
N CYS A 169 -3.97 -16.65 6.01
CA CYS A 169 -2.98 -15.68 5.55
C CYS A 169 -3.45 -14.87 4.32
N ASN A 170 -4.72 -15.01 3.90
CA ASN A 170 -5.28 -14.24 2.79
C ASN A 170 -5.34 -12.74 3.16
N PRO A 171 -4.67 -11.83 2.41
CA PRO A 171 -4.70 -10.40 2.69
C PRO A 171 -6.11 -9.81 2.71
N LEU A 172 -7.05 -10.31 1.89
CA LEU A 172 -8.44 -9.86 1.85
C LEU A 172 -9.22 -10.26 3.11
N HIS A 173 -8.72 -11.23 3.87
CA HIS A 173 -9.26 -11.68 5.14
C HIS A 173 -8.54 -11.04 6.34
N MET A 174 -7.75 -10.01 6.11
CA MET A 174 -7.04 -9.26 7.15
C MET A 174 -7.47 -7.80 7.16
N VAL A 175 -7.49 -7.22 8.36
CA VAL A 175 -7.80 -5.82 8.59
C VAL A 175 -6.88 -5.24 9.66
N SER A 176 -6.64 -3.95 9.55
CA SER A 176 -6.09 -3.08 10.57
C SER A 176 -7.12 -2.01 10.93
N LEU A 177 -6.77 -1.14 11.87
CA LEU A 177 -7.57 0.03 12.21
C LEU A 177 -7.75 1.03 11.06
N PHE A 178 -6.92 0.97 10.01
CA PHE A 178 -7.03 1.84 8.85
C PHE A 178 -8.03 1.32 7.80
N ASN A 179 -8.48 0.07 7.91
CA ASN A 179 -9.56 -0.45 7.06
C ASN A 179 -10.91 0.06 7.59
N THR A 180 -11.30 1.24 7.12
CA THR A 180 -12.59 1.87 7.48
C THR A 180 -13.76 1.35 6.66
N GLN A 181 -13.48 0.60 5.60
CA GLN A 181 -14.48 0.09 4.64
C GLN A 181 -14.49 -1.45 4.66
N PRO A 182 -15.60 -2.08 4.23
CA PRO A 182 -15.63 -3.52 4.01
C PRO A 182 -14.51 -3.94 3.06
N THR A 183 -13.83 -5.05 3.38
CA THR A 183 -12.74 -5.57 2.55
C THR A 183 -13.21 -5.81 1.12
N PRO A 184 -12.37 -5.55 0.11
CA PRO A 184 -12.75 -5.72 -1.27
C PRO A 184 -12.94 -7.21 -1.57
N ARG A 185 -13.87 -7.53 -2.49
CA ARG A 185 -14.15 -8.91 -2.91
C ARG A 185 -13.02 -9.55 -3.72
N ASP A 186 -12.10 -8.73 -4.24
CA ASP A 186 -11.00 -9.18 -5.08
C ASP A 186 -9.82 -8.22 -4.93
N PHE A 187 -8.64 -8.62 -5.38
CA PHE A 187 -7.47 -7.76 -5.47
C PHE A 187 -7.69 -6.69 -6.56
N ALA A 188 -7.19 -5.48 -6.33
CA ALA A 188 -7.14 -4.43 -7.35
C ALA A 188 -6.13 -4.79 -8.46
N TYR A 189 -5.04 -5.42 -8.07
CA TYR A 189 -3.99 -5.97 -8.92
C TYR A 189 -3.24 -7.05 -8.14
N LEU A 190 -2.86 -8.13 -8.82
CA LEU A 190 -2.06 -9.19 -8.24
C LEU A 190 -1.13 -9.75 -9.30
N ASP A 191 0.17 -9.51 -9.13
CA ASP A 191 1.22 -10.08 -9.96
C ASP A 191 2.38 -10.56 -9.07
N LEU A 192 2.52 -11.87 -8.96
CA LEU A 192 3.60 -12.50 -8.19
C LEU A 192 4.67 -13.10 -9.09
N GLU A 193 4.55 -12.93 -10.40
CA GLU A 193 5.53 -13.40 -11.36
C GLU A 193 6.66 -12.36 -11.51
N VAL A 194 7.90 -12.83 -11.45
CA VAL A 194 9.06 -11.95 -11.61
C VAL A 194 9.25 -11.63 -13.10
N SER A 195 9.15 -10.35 -13.45
CA SER A 195 9.31 -9.83 -14.79
C SER A 195 10.46 -8.84 -14.87
N TYR A 196 11.52 -9.18 -15.60
CA TYR A 196 12.68 -8.32 -15.80
C TYR A 196 12.33 -6.95 -16.41
N ASN A 197 11.36 -6.91 -17.32
CA ASN A 197 10.89 -5.66 -17.92
C ASN A 197 10.25 -4.73 -16.88
N LYS A 198 9.43 -5.26 -15.97
CA LYS A 198 8.83 -4.49 -14.88
C LYS A 198 9.88 -4.02 -13.88
N LEU A 199 10.83 -4.89 -13.54
CA LEU A 199 11.95 -4.55 -12.65
C LEU A 199 12.81 -3.41 -13.21
N ALA A 200 13.15 -3.46 -14.51
CA ALA A 200 13.92 -2.42 -15.18
C ALA A 200 13.17 -1.08 -15.20
N LYS A 201 11.86 -1.10 -15.52
CA LYS A 201 11.01 0.09 -15.47
C LYS A 201 10.93 0.68 -14.05
N PHE A 202 10.73 -0.16 -13.04
CA PHE A 202 10.71 0.29 -11.65
C PHE A 202 12.02 0.97 -11.25
N GLN A 203 13.16 0.41 -11.66
CA GLN A 203 14.46 1.00 -11.38
C GLN A 203 14.63 2.36 -12.08
N GLN A 204 14.17 2.50 -13.33
CA GLN A 204 14.16 3.80 -14.02
C GLN A 204 13.33 4.84 -13.26
N PHE A 205 12.10 4.50 -12.86
CA PHE A 205 11.25 5.40 -12.07
C PHE A 205 11.90 5.80 -10.74
N PHE A 206 12.52 4.84 -10.07
CA PHE A 206 13.24 5.08 -8.82
C PHE A 206 14.38 6.07 -9.00
N HIS A 207 15.20 5.92 -10.05
CA HIS A 207 16.29 6.85 -10.36
C HIS A 207 15.77 8.25 -10.76
N ALA A 208 14.61 8.33 -11.41
CA ALA A 208 13.98 9.58 -11.79
C ALA A 208 13.23 10.26 -10.62
N ASN A 209 13.19 9.68 -9.42
CA ASN A 209 12.40 10.15 -8.27
C ASN A 209 10.91 10.38 -8.60
N VAL A 210 10.37 9.63 -9.55
CA VAL A 210 8.94 9.70 -9.87
C VAL A 210 8.16 9.00 -8.74
N PRO A 211 7.14 9.65 -8.14
CA PRO A 211 6.28 9.02 -7.16
C PRO A 211 5.66 7.74 -7.73
N LEU A 212 5.77 6.63 -7.00
CA LEU A 212 5.27 5.34 -7.47
C LEU A 212 3.75 5.32 -7.55
N GLU A 213 3.09 6.18 -6.77
CA GLU A 213 1.65 6.40 -6.75
C GLU A 213 1.12 6.66 -8.15
N ASN A 214 1.74 7.58 -8.91
CA ASN A 214 1.36 7.89 -10.29
C ASN A 214 1.37 6.64 -11.19
N PHE A 215 2.28 5.70 -10.93
CA PHE A 215 2.35 4.45 -11.65
C PHE A 215 1.27 3.46 -11.20
N TRP A 216 1.05 3.29 -9.90
CA TRP A 216 -0.01 2.43 -9.37
C TRP A 216 -1.39 2.84 -9.86
N GLU A 217 -1.62 4.14 -10.04
CA GLU A 217 -2.85 4.70 -10.61
C GLU A 217 -3.13 4.16 -12.02
N THR A 218 -2.08 3.94 -12.83
CA THR A 218 -2.24 3.37 -14.17
C THR A 218 -2.62 1.88 -14.13
N LEU A 219 -2.22 1.17 -13.07
CA LEU A 219 -2.52 -0.25 -12.90
C LEU A 219 -3.88 -0.50 -12.24
N ALA A 220 -4.31 0.42 -11.37
CA ALA A 220 -5.57 0.30 -10.65
C ALA A 220 -6.74 0.54 -11.60
N LYS A 221 -7.48 -0.51 -11.93
CA LYS A 221 -8.77 -0.35 -12.63
C LYS A 221 -9.72 0.43 -11.71
N PRO A 222 -10.28 1.57 -12.15
CA PRO A 222 -11.24 2.31 -11.34
C PRO A 222 -12.45 1.41 -11.05
N ARG A 223 -12.76 1.23 -9.77
CA ARG A 223 -13.96 0.48 -9.37
C ARG A 223 -15.17 1.40 -9.45
N ILE A 224 -16.05 1.14 -10.41
CA ILE A 224 -17.37 1.77 -10.47
C ILE A 224 -18.16 1.28 -9.24
N ARG A 225 -18.22 2.10 -8.20
CA ARG A 225 -18.94 1.77 -6.95
C ARG A 225 -20.45 1.82 -7.11
N ASP A 226 -20.94 2.61 -8.06
CA ASP A 226 -22.34 2.71 -8.40
C ASP A 226 -22.45 3.18 -9.86
N PRO A 227 -23.02 2.38 -10.78
CA PRO A 227 -23.17 2.78 -12.19
C PRO A 227 -24.11 3.98 -12.38
N LYS A 228 -24.80 4.43 -11.33
CA LYS A 228 -25.71 5.59 -11.36
C LYS A 228 -25.10 6.88 -10.81
N MET A 229 -23.85 6.87 -10.34
CA MET A 229 -23.20 8.11 -9.92
C MET A 229 -22.65 8.86 -11.13
N ASP A 230 -23.01 10.13 -11.28
CA ASP A 230 -22.47 11.01 -12.32
C ASP A 230 -20.93 11.02 -12.27
N ALA A 231 -20.31 11.04 -13.46
CA ALA A 231 -18.86 10.93 -13.63
C ALA A 231 -18.08 11.98 -12.82
N ASP A 232 -18.67 13.15 -12.58
CA ASP A 232 -18.08 14.25 -11.84
C ASP A 232 -17.90 13.94 -10.34
N VAL A 233 -18.73 13.08 -9.76
CA VAL A 233 -18.66 12.69 -8.33
C VAL A 233 -17.62 11.59 -8.08
N LEU A 234 -17.23 10.84 -9.12
CA LEU A 234 -16.22 9.77 -9.04
C LEU A 234 -14.79 10.31 -8.93
N MET A 235 -14.51 11.50 -9.48
CA MET A 235 -13.18 12.12 -9.42
C MET A 235 -12.79 12.63 -8.03
N GLU A 236 -13.74 13.13 -7.22
CA GLU A 236 -13.42 13.67 -5.89
C GLU A 236 -13.09 12.61 -4.82
N ARG A 237 -13.42 11.34 -5.05
CA ARG A 237 -13.39 10.29 -4.00
C ARG A 237 -12.56 9.07 -4.34
N THR A 238 -11.98 9.02 -5.53
CA THR A 238 -10.96 8.04 -5.86
C THR A 238 -9.60 8.57 -5.42
N TYR A 239 -8.60 7.70 -5.39
CA TYR A 239 -7.26 7.88 -4.81
C TYR A 239 -6.47 9.11 -5.33
N CYS A 240 -7.04 9.98 -6.18
CA CYS A 240 -6.32 10.94 -7.00
C CYS A 240 -7.16 12.19 -7.32
N THR A 241 -6.82 13.34 -6.75
CA THR A 241 -7.06 14.64 -7.39
C THR A 241 -5.92 15.03 -8.36
N HIS A 242 -4.99 14.10 -8.67
CA HIS A 242 -3.84 14.36 -9.54
C HIS A 242 -4.05 14.06 -11.03
N ALA A 243 -5.29 13.97 -11.50
CA ALA A 243 -5.59 13.83 -12.93
C ALA A 243 -4.97 14.97 -13.79
N GLU A 244 -4.58 16.08 -13.18
CA GLU A 244 -3.90 17.22 -13.84
C GLU A 244 -2.45 16.94 -14.24
N ALA A 245 -1.78 15.93 -13.65
CA ALA A 245 -0.40 15.56 -14.03
C ALA A 245 -0.32 14.88 -15.41
N ARG A 246 -1.45 14.44 -15.97
CA ARG A 246 -1.52 13.82 -17.31
C ARG A 246 -1.06 14.74 -18.43
N LYS A 247 -1.29 16.05 -18.33
CA LYS A 247 -0.94 17.00 -19.40
C LYS A 247 0.55 17.27 -19.52
N THR A 248 1.35 17.06 -18.47
CA THR A 248 2.75 17.48 -18.46
C THR A 248 3.70 16.42 -19.01
N ILE A 249 3.34 15.13 -18.89
CA ILE A 249 4.20 14.02 -19.33
C ILE A 249 4.10 13.79 -20.85
N GLU A 250 2.92 13.95 -21.46
CA GLU A 250 2.76 13.82 -22.92
C GLU A 250 3.48 14.93 -23.70
N VAL A 251 3.64 16.11 -23.10
CA VAL A 251 4.31 17.26 -23.75
C VAL A 251 5.84 17.10 -23.80
N GLN A 252 6.45 16.30 -22.93
CA GLN A 252 7.91 16.14 -22.89
C GLN A 252 8.45 15.01 -23.77
N SER A 253 7.58 14.14 -24.32
CA SER A 253 7.99 13.04 -25.19
C SER A 253 8.03 13.38 -26.69
N GLU A 254 7.64 14.58 -27.10
CA GLU A 254 7.54 14.97 -28.52
C GLU A 254 8.65 15.90 -29.05
N SER A 255 9.66 16.26 -28.24
CA SER A 255 10.74 17.14 -28.70
C SER A 255 12.12 16.46 -28.65
N THR A 256 12.38 15.57 -29.60
CA THR A 256 13.75 15.24 -30.03
C THR A 256 13.96 15.76 -31.44
N PRO A 257 14.85 16.74 -31.68
CA PRO A 257 15.16 17.18 -33.03
C PRO A 257 16.00 16.12 -33.76
N GLU A 258 15.58 15.79 -34.97
CA GLU A 258 16.33 14.94 -35.91
C GLU A 258 17.66 15.63 -36.24
N ALA A 259 18.77 14.93 -35.99
CA ALA A 259 20.09 15.39 -36.37
C ALA A 259 20.30 15.17 -37.87
N GLU A 260 20.40 16.26 -38.63
CA GLU A 260 20.85 16.25 -40.02
C GLU A 260 22.28 15.70 -40.10
N VAL A 261 22.43 14.63 -40.89
CA VAL A 261 23.71 14.08 -41.30
C VAL A 261 24.10 14.79 -42.60
N SER A 262 25.10 15.66 -42.53
CA SER A 262 25.74 16.25 -43.72
C SER A 262 27.02 15.47 -44.06
N GLU A 263 27.14 15.15 -45.35
CA GLU A 263 28.24 14.44 -46.04
C GLU A 263 29.62 15.08 -45.92
#